data_AF-A0A7Y5K056-F1
#
_entry.id   AF-A0A7Y5K056-F1
#
_cell.length_a   1.000
_cell.length_b   1.000
_cell.length_c   1.000
_cell.angle_alpha   90.00
_cell.angle_beta   90.00
_cell.angle_gamma   90.00
#
_symmetry.space_group_name_H-M   'P 1'
#
loop_
_entity.id
_entity.type
_entity.pdbx_description
1 polymer ?
#
loop_
_entity_poly.entity_id
_entity_poly.type
_entity_poly.pdbx_seq_one_letter_code
_entity_poly.pdbx_strand_id
1 'polypeptide(L)'
;MTAPTDTEKAAKLTVRCQFCEAWNRVDASRVADRPKCGKCGKPMLLDRPLKLDDESFQRTIAESDVPVFVDFYADWCGPCKVMAPAVDALAAKYMGRALVAKVDTDRAQRAAQPFGIRGIPTSIVFAGGKEVARQSGAVPLPALEALVAKGLATRGS
;
A
#
# COMPACT_ATOMS: atom_id res chain seq x y z
N MET A 1 15.51 -32.93 -22.06
CA MET A 1 15.16 -31.53 -22.37
C MET A 1 13.69 -31.36 -22.03
N THR A 2 13.39 -30.90 -20.82
CA THR A 2 12.02 -30.67 -20.38
C THR A 2 11.97 -29.21 -19.94
N ALA A 3 11.07 -28.44 -20.57
CA ALA A 3 10.93 -27.01 -20.42
C ALA A 3 10.51 -26.61 -18.98
N PRO A 4 10.95 -25.46 -18.46
CA PRO A 4 10.28 -24.86 -17.32
C PRO A 4 9.00 -24.19 -17.84
N THR A 5 7.83 -24.69 -17.47
CA THR A 5 6.56 -23.99 -17.73
C THR A 5 5.77 -23.84 -16.45
N ASP A 6 6.41 -23.30 -15.42
CA ASP A 6 5.70 -22.56 -14.39
C ASP A 6 5.71 -21.10 -14.81
N THR A 7 4.65 -20.67 -15.51
CA THR A 7 4.42 -19.24 -15.70
C THR A 7 3.99 -18.70 -14.34
N GLU A 8 4.95 -18.29 -13.52
CA GLU A 8 4.68 -17.64 -12.25
C GLU A 8 3.84 -16.39 -12.55
N LYS A 9 2.57 -16.42 -12.16
CA LYS A 9 1.59 -15.39 -12.49
C LYS A 9 2.10 -14.04 -11.95
N ALA A 10 2.40 -13.11 -12.86
CA ALA A 10 2.90 -11.79 -12.48
C ALA A 10 1.96 -11.10 -11.48
N ALA A 11 2.50 -10.74 -10.31
CA ALA A 11 1.77 -10.09 -9.24
C ALA A 11 1.12 -8.79 -9.73
N LYS A 12 -0.13 -8.55 -9.36
CA LYS A 12 -0.90 -7.37 -9.74
C LYS A 12 -1.22 -6.50 -8.52
N LEU A 13 -1.25 -5.20 -8.75
CA LEU A 13 -1.77 -4.20 -7.82
C LEU A 13 -3.18 -3.82 -8.26
N THR A 14 -4.13 -3.80 -7.34
CA THR A 14 -5.47 -3.29 -7.60
C THR A 14 -5.60 -1.92 -6.97
N VAL A 15 -5.60 -0.88 -7.81
CA VAL A 15 -5.51 0.51 -7.35
C VAL A 15 -6.48 1.42 -8.11
N ARG A 16 -7.03 2.40 -7.39
CA ARG A 16 -7.85 3.46 -7.98
C ARG A 16 -6.96 4.56 -8.54
N CYS A 17 -7.26 5.05 -9.74
CA CYS A 17 -6.50 6.13 -10.36
C CYS A 17 -6.64 7.42 -9.56
N GLN A 18 -5.52 8.09 -9.29
CA GLN A 18 -5.45 9.31 -8.48
C GLN A 18 -6.07 10.55 -9.15
N PHE A 19 -6.50 10.43 -10.40
CA PHE A 19 -6.99 11.55 -11.21
C PHE A 19 -8.42 11.40 -11.73
N CYS A 20 -8.86 10.17 -12.02
CA CYS A 20 -10.17 9.89 -12.60
C CYS A 20 -10.91 8.77 -11.89
N GLU A 21 -10.33 8.27 -10.79
CA GLU A 21 -10.97 7.32 -9.90
C GLU A 21 -11.30 5.95 -10.50
N ALA A 22 -10.87 5.68 -11.73
CA ALA A 22 -11.04 4.38 -12.36
C ALA A 22 -10.18 3.30 -11.69
N TRP A 23 -10.73 2.11 -11.57
CA TRP A 23 -9.99 0.92 -11.15
C TRP A 23 -8.99 0.49 -12.22
N ASN A 24 -7.78 0.19 -11.79
CA ASN A 24 -6.71 -0.32 -12.64
C ASN A 24 -6.07 -1.54 -11.98
N ARG A 25 -5.77 -2.55 -12.79
CA ARG A 25 -4.88 -3.64 -12.41
C ARG A 25 -3.51 -3.39 -13.02
N VAL A 26 -2.55 -3.07 -12.17
CA VAL A 26 -1.19 -2.72 -12.59
C VAL A 26 -0.27 -3.92 -12.37
N ASP A 27 0.59 -4.21 -13.35
CA ASP A 27 1.64 -5.22 -13.18
C ASP A 27 2.70 -4.71 -12.20
N ALA A 28 2.85 -5.41 -11.07
CA ALA A 28 3.77 -5.01 -10.02
C ALA A 28 5.23 -4.98 -10.50
N SER A 29 5.62 -5.88 -11.42
CA SER A 29 6.96 -5.91 -12.01
C SER A 29 7.27 -4.72 -12.92
N ARG A 30 6.22 -3.99 -13.36
CA ARG A 30 6.33 -2.86 -14.30
C ARG A 30 5.92 -1.52 -13.71
N VAL A 31 5.82 -1.43 -12.38
CA VAL A 31 5.46 -0.17 -11.71
C VAL A 31 6.47 0.94 -12.00
N ALA A 32 7.76 0.60 -12.12
CA ALA A 32 8.82 1.56 -12.46
C ALA A 32 8.65 2.21 -13.84
N ASP A 33 7.96 1.55 -14.78
CA ASP A 33 7.69 2.07 -16.13
C ASP A 33 6.64 3.20 -16.15
N ARG A 34 6.11 3.59 -14.98
CA ARG A 34 5.03 4.58 -14.83
C ARG A 34 3.80 4.23 -15.69
N PRO A 35 3.15 3.09 -15.40
CA PRO A 35 2.00 2.63 -16.16
C PRO A 35 0.89 3.69 -16.17
N LYS A 36 0.21 3.81 -17.30
CA LYS A 36 -0.89 4.77 -17.48
C LYS A 36 -2.22 4.15 -17.04
N CYS A 37 -3.11 4.99 -16.55
CA CYS A 37 -4.49 4.62 -16.30
C CYS A 37 -5.20 4.24 -17.62
N GLY A 38 -5.87 3.09 -17.65
CA GLY A 38 -6.60 2.61 -18.82
C GLY A 38 -7.82 3.47 -19.22
N LYS A 39 -8.31 4.33 -18.32
CA LYS A 39 -9.45 5.23 -18.59
C LYS A 39 -9.01 6.62 -19.05
N CYS A 40 -8.14 7.30 -18.28
CA CYS A 40 -7.79 8.70 -18.54
C CYS A 40 -6.37 8.91 -19.11
N GLY A 41 -5.57 7.85 -19.25
CA GLY A 41 -4.22 7.92 -19.83
C GLY A 41 -3.15 8.60 -18.94
N LYS A 42 -3.52 9.16 -17.78
CA LYS A 42 -2.56 9.77 -16.84
C LYS A 42 -1.70 8.70 -16.16
N PRO A 43 -0.44 9.02 -15.78
CA PRO A 43 0.43 8.06 -15.10
C PRO A 43 -0.13 7.67 -13.73
N MET A 44 -0.03 6.40 -13.36
CA MET A 44 -0.36 5.93 -12.03
C MET A 44 0.79 6.29 -11.08
N LEU A 45 0.52 7.12 -10.08
CA LEU A 45 1.52 7.59 -9.11
C LEU A 45 1.72 6.55 -7.99
N LEU A 46 2.57 5.56 -8.25
CA LEU A 46 2.83 4.42 -7.36
C LEU A 46 4.23 4.46 -6.71
N ASP A 47 4.97 5.56 -6.90
CA ASP A 47 6.28 5.87 -6.31
C ASP A 47 6.18 6.61 -4.97
N ARG A 48 4.96 6.80 -4.47
CA ARG A 48 4.62 7.58 -3.27
C ARG A 48 3.37 7.00 -2.60
N PRO A 49 3.08 7.34 -1.33
CA PRO A 49 1.97 6.77 -0.60
C PRO A 49 0.64 7.11 -1.26
N LEU A 50 -0.09 6.07 -1.66
CA LEU A 50 -1.42 6.21 -2.24
C LEU A 50 -2.44 6.61 -1.17
N LYS A 51 -3.17 7.70 -1.37
CA LYS A 51 -4.29 8.03 -0.49
C LYS A 51 -5.44 7.07 -0.76
N LEU A 52 -5.84 6.32 0.25
CA LEU A 52 -7.02 5.48 0.24
C LEU A 52 -8.12 6.14 1.06
N ASP A 53 -9.35 5.91 0.62
CA ASP A 53 -10.60 6.38 1.21
C ASP A 53 -11.53 5.20 1.49
N ASP A 54 -12.73 5.49 1.99
CA ASP A 54 -13.72 4.46 2.30
C ASP A 54 -14.16 3.62 1.09
N GLU A 55 -14.01 4.14 -0.14
CA GLU A 55 -14.41 3.43 -1.37
C GLU A 55 -13.27 2.54 -1.90
N SER A 56 -12.03 2.97 -1.72
CA SER A 56 -10.85 2.34 -2.32
C SER A 56 -10.11 1.39 -1.40
N PHE A 57 -10.18 1.61 -0.08
CA PHE A 57 -9.35 0.90 0.89
C PHE A 57 -9.51 -0.62 0.85
N GLN A 58 -10.74 -1.12 1.08
CA GLN A 58 -11.00 -2.55 1.24
C GLN A 58 -10.60 -3.36 0.01
N ARG A 59 -10.99 -2.87 -1.16
CA ARG A 59 -10.65 -3.50 -2.43
C ARG A 59 -9.15 -3.51 -2.68
N THR A 60 -8.46 -2.41 -2.38
CA THR A 60 -7.00 -2.32 -2.59
C THR A 60 -6.25 -3.33 -1.74
N ILE A 61 -6.59 -3.48 -0.45
CA ILE A 61 -5.91 -4.42 0.44
C ILE A 61 -6.26 -5.89 0.16
N ALA A 62 -7.46 -6.17 -0.35
CA ALA A 62 -7.94 -7.52 -0.62
C ALA A 62 -7.52 -8.06 -2.01
N GLU A 63 -7.52 -7.21 -3.03
CA GLU A 63 -7.28 -7.60 -4.43
C GLU A 63 -5.86 -7.27 -4.93
N SER A 64 -4.98 -6.74 -4.09
CA SER A 64 -3.56 -6.60 -4.44
C SER A 64 -2.81 -7.88 -4.10
N ASP A 65 -2.07 -8.41 -5.07
CA ASP A 65 -1.30 -9.63 -4.87
C ASP A 65 -0.10 -9.37 -3.95
N VAL A 66 0.49 -8.17 -3.97
CA VAL A 66 1.61 -7.77 -3.10
C VAL A 66 1.12 -7.27 -1.73
N PRO A 67 1.98 -7.22 -0.69
CA PRO A 67 1.58 -6.67 0.59
C PRO A 67 1.26 -5.18 0.49
N VAL A 68 0.22 -4.73 1.19
CA VAL A 68 -0.18 -3.32 1.26
C VAL A 68 0.18 -2.77 2.63
N PHE A 69 1.17 -1.89 2.68
CA PHE A 69 1.46 -1.09 3.87
C PHE A 69 0.51 0.12 3.89
N VAL A 70 -0.13 0.37 5.02
CA VAL A 70 -1.02 1.52 5.21
C VAL A 70 -0.61 2.30 6.46
N ASP A 71 -0.32 3.58 6.27
CA ASP A 71 -0.19 4.56 7.37
C ASP A 71 -1.56 5.20 7.68
N PHE A 72 -2.09 4.93 8.87
CA PHE A 72 -3.29 5.59 9.39
C PHE A 72 -2.87 6.87 10.12
N TYR A 73 -3.28 8.02 9.59
CA TYR A 73 -2.84 9.35 10.02
C TYR A 73 -4.00 10.35 10.07
N ALA A 74 -3.70 11.59 10.47
CA ALA A 74 -4.57 12.75 10.28
C ALA A 74 -3.74 14.01 10.00
N ASP A 75 -4.33 15.01 9.32
CA ASP A 75 -3.62 16.23 8.87
C ASP A 75 -3.09 17.10 10.04
N TRP A 76 -3.72 17.03 11.21
CA TRP A 76 -3.34 17.78 12.41
C TRP A 76 -2.27 17.07 13.26
N CYS A 77 -1.99 15.79 12.99
CA CYS A 77 -1.11 14.96 13.81
C CYS A 77 0.39 15.31 13.59
N GLY A 78 1.02 15.91 14.61
CA GLY A 78 2.44 16.25 14.60
C GLY A 78 3.37 15.05 14.33
N PRO A 79 3.28 13.96 15.11
CA PRO A 79 4.10 12.76 14.87
C PRO A 79 3.92 12.15 13.48
N CYS A 80 2.71 12.21 12.92
CA CYS A 80 2.43 11.75 11.56
C CYS A 80 3.22 12.56 10.52
N LYS A 81 3.28 13.89 10.68
CA LYS A 81 4.09 14.76 9.80
C LYS A 81 5.58 14.44 9.88
N VAL A 82 6.09 14.10 11.06
CA VAL A 82 7.49 13.69 11.25
C VAL A 82 7.78 12.34 10.56
N MET A 83 6.82 11.41 10.57
CA MET A 83 6.97 10.10 9.94
C MET A 83 6.76 10.13 8.42
N ALA A 84 6.01 11.09 7.88
CA ALA A 84 5.64 11.15 6.47
C ALA A 84 6.83 11.00 5.48
N PRO A 85 8.00 11.65 5.67
CA PRO A 85 9.15 11.46 4.79
C PRO A 85 9.67 10.01 4.77
N ALA A 86 9.58 9.29 5.90
CA ALA A 86 9.95 7.88 5.96
C ALA A 86 8.94 7.01 5.20
N VAL A 87 7.66 7.34 5.24
CA VAL A 87 6.61 6.65 4.47
C VAL A 87 6.78 6.91 2.96
N ASP A 88 7.13 8.13 2.56
CA ASP A 88 7.46 8.48 1.18
C ASP A 88 8.69 7.70 0.66
N ALA A 89 9.76 7.64 1.46
CA ALA A 89 10.96 6.87 1.12
C ALA A 89 10.67 5.37 1.03
N LEU A 90 9.82 4.84 1.91
CA LEU A 90 9.37 3.45 1.86
C LEU A 90 8.62 3.16 0.55
N ALA A 91 7.71 4.04 0.13
CA ALA A 91 6.97 3.90 -1.13
C ALA A 91 7.91 3.81 -2.33
N ALA A 92 8.87 4.72 -2.43
CA ALA A 92 9.84 4.74 -3.51
C ALA A 92 10.74 3.49 -3.51
N LYS A 93 11.20 3.03 -2.34
CA LYS A 93 12.12 1.89 -2.22
C LYS A 93 11.45 0.53 -2.49
N TYR A 94 10.16 0.40 -2.19
CA TYR A 94 9.43 -0.87 -2.30
C TYR A 94 8.48 -0.93 -3.51
N MET A 95 8.59 0.00 -4.46
CA MET A 95 7.80 0.00 -5.71
C MET A 95 7.74 -1.40 -6.34
N GLY A 96 6.52 -1.88 -6.57
CA GLY A 96 6.27 -3.19 -7.18
C GLY A 96 6.48 -4.40 -6.26
N ARG A 97 7.16 -4.24 -5.12
CA ARG A 97 7.32 -5.29 -4.10
C ARG A 97 6.25 -5.19 -3.01
N ALA A 98 5.87 -3.97 -2.65
CA ALA A 98 4.75 -3.67 -1.76
C ALA A 98 4.04 -2.41 -2.28
N LEU A 99 2.75 -2.29 -1.98
CA LEU A 99 2.02 -1.05 -2.19
C LEU A 99 2.07 -0.25 -0.88
N VAL A 100 2.56 0.98 -0.94
CA VAL A 100 2.52 1.90 0.21
C VAL A 100 1.36 2.86 0.03
N ALA A 101 0.54 2.95 1.07
CA ALA A 101 -0.68 3.74 1.11
C ALA A 101 -0.81 4.47 2.43
N LYS A 102 -1.75 5.43 2.47
CA LYS A 102 -2.13 6.16 3.67
C LYS A 102 -3.63 6.40 3.72
N VAL A 103 -4.18 6.35 4.92
CA VAL A 103 -5.60 6.57 5.22
C VAL A 103 -5.70 7.69 6.24
N ASP A 104 -6.43 8.73 5.89
CA ASP A 104 -6.78 9.80 6.82
C ASP A 104 -7.96 9.33 7.67
N THR A 105 -7.73 9.09 8.97
CA THR A 105 -8.72 8.50 9.87
C THR A 105 -9.93 9.40 10.12
N ASP A 106 -9.78 10.72 9.93
CA ASP A 106 -10.90 11.66 10.08
C ASP A 106 -11.84 11.62 8.87
N ARG A 107 -11.28 11.34 7.69
CA ARG A 107 -12.02 11.35 6.41
C ARG A 107 -12.51 9.98 5.97
N ALA A 108 -11.83 8.91 6.38
CA ALA A 108 -12.10 7.54 5.95
C ALA A 108 -12.37 6.65 7.17
N GLN A 109 -13.43 7.00 7.90
CA GLN A 109 -13.79 6.33 9.15
C GLN A 109 -14.18 4.87 8.92
N ARG A 110 -14.89 4.53 7.82
CA ARG A 110 -15.27 3.14 7.54
C ARG A 110 -14.06 2.28 7.21
N ALA A 111 -13.04 2.86 6.56
CA ALA A 111 -11.77 2.19 6.33
C ALA A 111 -11.00 1.95 7.64
N ALA A 112 -10.98 2.92 8.57
CA ALA A 112 -10.19 2.84 9.79
C ALA A 112 -10.85 2.04 10.94
N GLN A 113 -12.18 2.13 11.07
CA GLN A 113 -12.94 1.59 12.22
C GLN A 113 -12.68 0.10 12.49
N PRO A 114 -12.66 -0.82 11.50
CA PRO A 114 -12.47 -2.25 11.75
C PRO A 114 -11.12 -2.58 12.41
N PHE A 115 -10.11 -1.72 12.26
CA PHE A 115 -8.76 -1.97 12.77
C PHE A 115 -8.51 -1.43 14.17
N GLY A 116 -9.51 -0.74 14.75
CA GLY A 116 -9.45 -0.22 16.11
C GLY A 116 -8.24 0.69 16.33
N ILE A 117 -8.05 1.69 15.46
CA ILE A 117 -6.96 2.66 15.56
C ILE A 117 -7.15 3.50 16.83
N ARG A 118 -6.33 3.22 17.86
CA ARG A 118 -6.41 3.89 19.19
C ARG A 118 -5.51 5.12 19.31
N GLY A 119 -4.62 5.31 18.35
CA GLY A 119 -3.69 6.44 18.30
C GLY A 119 -3.07 6.51 16.91
N ILE A 120 -2.60 7.70 16.53
CA ILE A 120 -1.97 7.93 15.23
C ILE A 120 -0.57 8.53 15.41
N PRO A 121 0.39 8.22 14.51
CA PRO A 121 0.22 7.30 13.39
C PRO A 121 0.15 5.83 13.84
N THR A 122 -0.60 5.01 13.10
CA THR A 122 -0.54 3.55 13.19
C THR A 122 -0.25 3.00 11.80
N SER A 123 0.76 2.17 11.67
CA SER A 123 1.09 1.48 10.43
C SER A 123 0.63 0.03 10.48
N ILE A 124 -0.07 -0.42 9.45
CA ILE A 124 -0.52 -1.82 9.32
C ILE A 124 -0.08 -2.36 7.96
N VAL A 125 0.41 -3.58 7.93
CA VAL A 125 0.69 -4.30 6.69
C VAL A 125 -0.38 -5.37 6.49
N PHE A 126 -0.94 -5.37 5.28
CA PHE A 126 -1.92 -6.33 4.83
C PHE A 126 -1.32 -7.26 3.78
N ALA A 127 -1.63 -8.55 3.85
CA ALA A 127 -1.35 -9.52 2.80
C ALA A 127 -2.59 -10.38 2.55
N GLY A 128 -3.07 -10.42 1.30
CA GLY A 128 -4.33 -11.11 0.96
C GLY A 128 -5.53 -10.60 1.76
N GLY A 129 -5.61 -9.29 1.98
CA GLY A 129 -6.68 -8.65 2.77
C GLY A 129 -6.60 -8.84 4.29
N LYS A 130 -5.59 -9.57 4.81
CA LYS A 130 -5.43 -9.83 6.25
C LYS A 130 -4.31 -9.00 6.84
N GLU A 131 -4.51 -8.49 8.04
CA GLU A 131 -3.45 -7.86 8.82
C GLU A 131 -2.37 -8.89 9.20
N VAL A 132 -1.12 -8.59 8.88
CA VAL A 132 0.04 -9.47 9.15
C VAL A 132 1.11 -8.81 10.03
N ALA A 133 1.11 -7.48 10.10
CA ALA A 133 1.98 -6.73 11.00
C ALA A 133 1.34 -5.38 11.35
N ARG A 134 1.63 -4.89 12.56
CA ARG A 134 1.15 -3.60 13.07
C ARG A 134 2.26 -2.91 13.86
N GLN A 135 2.30 -1.59 13.77
CA GLN A 135 3.11 -0.69 14.60
C GLN A 135 2.26 0.51 15.00
N SER A 136 2.25 0.85 16.28
CA SER A 136 1.63 2.07 16.79
C SER A 136 2.69 3.11 17.13
N GLY A 137 2.44 4.38 16.81
CA GLY A 137 3.37 5.48 17.03
C GLY A 137 4.36 5.68 15.88
N ALA A 138 4.94 6.88 15.84
CA ALA A 138 5.92 7.24 14.83
C ALA A 138 7.24 6.48 15.03
N VAL A 139 7.77 5.92 13.94
CA VAL A 139 9.04 5.18 13.93
C VAL A 139 9.87 5.55 12.69
N PRO A 140 11.20 5.38 12.72
CA PRO A 140 12.04 5.67 11.55
C PRO A 140 11.86 4.63 10.45
N LEU A 141 12.32 4.95 9.23
CA LEU A 141 12.23 4.10 8.05
C LEU A 141 12.62 2.61 8.29
N PRO A 142 13.75 2.27 8.94
CA PRO A 142 14.12 0.86 9.14
C PRO A 142 13.07 0.02 9.89
N ALA A 143 12.32 0.64 10.80
CA ALA A 143 11.23 -0.04 11.49
C ALA A 143 10.04 -0.29 10.56
N LEU A 144 9.72 0.66 9.67
CA LEU A 144 8.69 0.48 8.64
C LEU A 144 9.08 -0.61 7.64
N GLU A 145 10.35 -0.66 7.25
CA GLU A 145 10.90 -1.69 6.38
C GLU A 145 10.77 -3.10 7.00
N ALA A 146 10.99 -3.22 8.31
CA ALA A 146 10.81 -4.46 9.03
C ALA A 146 9.34 -4.94 9.02
N LEU A 147 8.36 -4.03 9.04
CA LEU A 147 6.95 -4.39 8.88
C LEU A 147 6.65 -4.91 7.48
N VAL A 148 7.13 -4.22 6.44
CA VAL A 148 6.95 -4.65 5.05
C VAL A 148 7.60 -6.02 4.82
N ALA A 149 8.77 -6.26 5.39
CA ALA A 149 9.46 -7.55 5.31
C ALA A 149 8.61 -8.72 5.85
N LYS A 150 7.85 -8.50 6.93
CA LYS A 150 6.90 -9.51 7.45
C LYS A 150 5.82 -9.84 6.43
N GLY A 151 5.23 -8.83 5.78
CA GLY A 151 4.22 -9.06 4.74
C GLY A 151 4.78 -9.75 3.50
N LEU A 152 6.02 -9.43 3.11
CA LEU A 152 6.70 -10.13 2.02
C LEU A 152 6.92 -11.62 2.34
N ALA A 153 7.25 -11.94 3.59
CA ALA A 153 7.41 -13.33 4.02
C ALA A 153 6.11 -14.14 3.97
N THR A 154 4.95 -13.51 4.16
CA THR A 154 3.64 -14.20 4.12
C THR A 154 3.20 -14.61 2.70
N ARG A 155 3.74 -14.03 1.63
CA ARG A 155 3.39 -14.42 0.24
C ARG A 155 4.01 -15.74 -0.23
N GLY A 156 5.03 -16.22 0.47
CA GLY A 156 5.78 -17.42 0.10
C GLY A 156 5.36 -18.69 0.86
N SER A 157 4.22 -18.68 1.56
CA SER A 157 3.68 -19.81 2.34
C SER A 157 2.34 -20.28 1.81
#